data_AF-A0A258ASL4-F1
#
_entry.id   AF-A0A258ASL4-F1
#
_cell.length_a   1.000
_cell.length_b   1.000
_cell.length_c   1.000
_cell.angle_alpha   90.00
_cell.angle_beta   90.00
_cell.angle_gamma   90.00
#
_symmetry.space_group_name_H-M   'P 1'
#
loop_
_entity.id
_entity.type
_entity.pdbx_description
1 polymer ?
#
loop_
_entity_poly.entity_id
_entity_poly.type
_entity_poly.pdbx_seq_one_letter_code
_entity_poly.pdbx_strand_id
1 'polypeptide(L)'
;MHHCRDWPTWRFGPASSSLASTASNSVHASRNGMIFSRSPSGVSVTDCARVSAPVSVRYKLLQSSRLVSSSMENGQIPSAARRRTFRHCLPLLGLFGAAFAPPGQAATVSVSYDAPLRFGKFVVPVSGSRTVSTTGAVTDNGVYPIVSSTTGPAQFTVTYDRGNESSLPLTVLLQVQITGQAASSGSVTGTISSFSTDIPGVLGLLPGSLASLTLTNCRTRRCATSVRVGGQLQVTRTSGGAELTVPILVTASVIAAF
;
A
#
# COMPACT_ATOMS: atom_id res chain seq x y z
N MET A 1 -8.77 36.50 -25.48
CA MET A 1 -9.56 35.54 -24.68
C MET A 1 -9.79 34.29 -25.53
N HIS A 2 -9.05 33.21 -25.29
CA HIS A 2 -9.33 31.90 -25.89
C HIS A 2 -9.29 30.86 -24.78
N HIS A 3 -10.44 30.21 -24.56
CA HIS A 3 -10.60 29.12 -23.61
C HIS A 3 -10.01 27.83 -24.20
N CYS A 4 -9.01 27.25 -23.53
CA CYS A 4 -8.67 25.84 -23.70
C CYS A 4 -9.47 25.02 -22.69
N ARG A 5 -10.61 24.49 -23.12
CA ARG A 5 -11.26 23.33 -22.48
C ARG A 5 -11.34 22.26 -23.55
N ASP A 6 -10.60 21.18 -23.36
CA ASP A 6 -11.00 19.82 -23.72
C ASP A 6 -9.98 18.84 -23.12
N TRP A 7 -10.46 17.93 -22.28
CA TRP A 7 -9.65 16.84 -21.73
C TRP A 7 -9.81 15.60 -22.63
N PRO A 8 -8.74 14.84 -22.91
CA PRO A 8 -8.85 13.66 -23.75
C PRO A 8 -9.68 12.56 -23.07
N THR A 9 -10.70 12.08 -23.78
CA THR A 9 -11.48 10.90 -23.39
C THR A 9 -10.75 9.63 -23.80
N TRP A 10 -10.46 8.79 -22.81
CA TRP A 10 -9.98 7.42 -23.01
C TRP A 10 -11.17 6.50 -23.25
N ARG A 11 -11.09 5.66 -24.29
CA ARG A 11 -12.06 4.58 -24.50
C ARG A 11 -11.38 3.24 -24.24
N PHE A 12 -12.03 2.43 -23.42
CA PHE A 12 -11.63 1.05 -23.13
C PHE A 12 -12.55 0.11 -23.91
N GLY A 13 -11.97 -0.77 -24.70
CA GLY A 13 -12.69 -1.85 -25.37
C GLY A 13 -12.02 -3.20 -25.05
N PRO A 14 -12.77 -4.29 -24.90
CA PRO A 14 -12.18 -5.62 -24.77
C PRO A 14 -11.43 -5.97 -26.06
N ALA A 15 -10.28 -6.62 -25.92
CA ALA A 15 -9.58 -7.22 -27.06
C ALA A 15 -10.51 -8.27 -27.69
N SER A 16 -11.00 -8.02 -28.90
CA SER A 16 -11.71 -9.04 -29.67
C SER A 16 -10.70 -10.10 -30.10
N SER A 17 -10.74 -11.27 -29.47
CA SER A 17 -9.98 -12.44 -29.92
C SER A 17 -10.65 -13.03 -31.15
N SER A 18 -10.13 -12.76 -32.35
CA SER A 18 -10.40 -13.59 -33.53
C SER A 18 -9.46 -14.79 -33.50
N LEU A 19 -10.00 -15.97 -33.21
CA LEU A 19 -9.29 -17.25 -33.39
C LEU A 19 -9.52 -17.73 -34.83
N ALA A 20 -8.47 -17.68 -35.64
CA ALA A 20 -8.36 -18.48 -36.86
C ALA A 20 -7.46 -19.68 -36.56
N SER A 21 -8.05 -20.87 -36.60
CA SER A 21 -7.37 -22.16 -36.45
C SER A 21 -6.71 -22.55 -37.77
N THR A 22 -5.40 -22.75 -37.75
CA THR A 22 -4.76 -23.70 -38.67
C THR A 22 -3.65 -24.44 -37.93
N ALA A 23 -3.52 -25.72 -38.29
CA ALA A 23 -2.87 -26.77 -37.54
C ALA A 23 -1.35 -26.61 -37.31
N SER A 24 -0.89 -27.33 -36.29
CA SER A 24 0.49 -27.78 -36.02
C SER A 24 1.46 -26.80 -35.34
N ASN A 25 1.94 -27.28 -34.18
CA ASN A 25 3.15 -26.93 -33.41
C ASN A 25 3.14 -25.74 -32.42
N SER A 26 3.59 -26.07 -31.20
CA SER A 26 4.18 -25.21 -30.16
C SER A 26 3.37 -24.00 -29.67
N VAL A 27 2.75 -24.14 -28.49
CA VAL A 27 2.21 -23.01 -27.72
C VAL A 27 3.32 -22.38 -26.88
N HIS A 28 3.94 -21.31 -27.38
CA HIS A 28 4.55 -20.30 -26.52
C HIS A 28 3.44 -19.33 -26.09
N ALA A 29 3.08 -19.34 -24.81
CA ALA A 29 2.22 -18.31 -24.24
C ALA A 29 2.97 -16.97 -24.20
N SER A 30 2.79 -16.15 -25.23
CA SER A 30 3.20 -14.75 -25.22
C SER A 30 2.26 -13.96 -24.30
N ARG A 31 2.82 -13.19 -23.35
CA ARG A 31 2.05 -12.36 -22.43
C ARG A 31 1.32 -11.27 -23.21
N ASN A 32 -0.01 -11.25 -23.07
CA ASN A 32 -0.87 -10.14 -23.48
C ASN A 32 -0.41 -8.84 -22.82
N GLY A 33 0.36 -8.04 -23.54
CA GLY A 33 0.59 -6.64 -23.22
C GLY A 33 -0.60 -5.80 -23.67
N MET A 34 -0.97 -4.79 -22.88
CA MET A 34 -1.91 -3.75 -23.30
C MET A 34 -1.32 -2.99 -24.51
N ILE A 35 -2.07 -2.90 -25.60
CA ILE A 35 -1.70 -2.08 -26.75
C ILE A 35 -2.29 -0.68 -26.55
N PHE A 36 -1.42 0.32 -26.48
CA PHE A 36 -1.79 1.73 -26.49
C PHE A 36 -1.78 2.20 -27.95
N SER A 37 -2.95 2.42 -28.54
CA SER A 37 -3.04 3.11 -29.83
C SER A 37 -3.54 4.55 -29.63
N ARG A 38 -2.79 5.50 -30.19
CA ARG A 38 -3.18 6.91 -30.27
C ARG A 38 -3.79 7.12 -31.65
N SER A 39 -5.06 7.52 -31.72
CA SER A 39 -5.61 8.05 -32.98
C SER A 39 -5.17 9.50 -33.11
N PRO A 40 -4.45 9.90 -34.19
CA PRO A 40 -4.16 11.30 -34.43
C PRO A 40 -5.40 11.98 -35.00
N SER A 41 -6.17 12.68 -34.18
CA SER A 41 -6.96 13.82 -34.66
C SER A 41 -5.98 14.96 -34.85
N GLY A 42 -5.68 15.28 -36.11
CA GLY A 42 -4.61 16.21 -36.47
C GLY A 42 -4.80 17.60 -35.89
N VAL A 43 -3.81 18.08 -35.12
CA VAL A 43 -3.47 19.49 -34.92
C VAL A 43 -1.98 19.56 -34.54
N SER A 44 -1.32 20.62 -35.01
CA SER A 44 0.10 20.96 -34.96
C SER A 44 0.82 20.76 -33.62
N VAL A 45 2.08 20.29 -33.75
CA VAL A 45 3.09 20.22 -32.71
C VAL A 45 3.38 21.62 -32.16
N THR A 46 3.23 21.80 -30.85
CA THR A 46 3.85 22.91 -30.12
C THR A 46 4.59 22.31 -28.93
N ASP A 47 5.89 22.62 -28.88
CA ASP A 47 6.86 22.17 -27.90
C ASP A 47 6.44 22.48 -26.45
N CYS A 48 6.28 21.43 -25.64
CA CYS A 48 6.28 21.52 -24.18
C CYS A 48 7.42 20.65 -23.65
N ALA A 49 8.65 21.04 -23.98
CA ALA A 49 9.84 20.49 -23.35
C ALA A 49 10.05 21.13 -21.96
N ARG A 50 10.43 20.27 -20.99
CA ARG A 50 11.01 20.55 -19.66
C ARG A 50 10.06 20.82 -18.50
N VAL A 51 9.58 19.74 -17.89
CA VAL A 51 9.44 19.67 -16.42
C VAL A 51 10.32 18.53 -15.93
N SER A 52 11.38 18.89 -15.19
CA SER A 52 12.31 17.93 -14.59
C SER A 52 11.64 17.18 -13.43
N ALA A 53 11.72 15.86 -13.43
CA ALA A 53 11.29 15.04 -12.30
C ALA A 53 12.28 15.17 -11.13
N PRO A 54 11.81 15.21 -9.86
CA PRO A 54 12.71 15.19 -8.72
C PRO A 54 13.41 13.83 -8.60
N VAL A 55 14.72 13.92 -8.33
CA VAL A 55 15.65 12.81 -8.17
C VAL A 55 15.39 12.14 -6.81
N SER A 56 15.24 10.80 -6.83
CA SER A 56 15.28 9.87 -5.69
C SER A 56 13.96 9.51 -5.01
N VAL A 57 13.28 8.48 -5.54
CA VAL A 57 12.48 7.57 -4.72
C VAL A 57 13.09 6.17 -4.89
N ARG A 58 13.81 5.69 -3.87
CA ARG A 58 14.28 4.30 -3.80
C ARG A 58 13.18 3.45 -3.18
N TYR A 59 12.56 2.58 -3.98
CA TYR A 59 11.73 1.49 -3.43
C TYR A 59 12.64 0.32 -3.05
N LYS A 60 12.56 -0.12 -1.80
CA LYS A 60 13.17 -1.38 -1.34
C LYS A 60 12.11 -2.46 -1.46
N LEU A 61 12.23 -3.33 -2.46
CA LEU A 61 11.41 -4.54 -2.56
C LEU A 61 11.83 -5.48 -1.43
N LEU A 62 10.98 -5.64 -0.41
CA LEU A 62 11.11 -6.73 0.54
C LEU A 62 10.52 -7.99 -0.12
N GLN A 63 11.38 -8.82 -0.69
CA GLN A 63 11.03 -10.20 -1.07
C GLN A 63 10.78 -11.00 0.21
N SER A 64 9.51 -11.30 0.47
CA SER A 64 9.11 -12.34 1.42
C SER A 64 9.22 -13.70 0.73
N SER A 65 10.37 -14.35 0.85
CA SER A 65 10.52 -15.77 0.51
C SER A 65 10.61 -16.58 1.80
N ARG A 66 9.46 -17.03 2.29
CA ARG A 66 9.38 -18.23 3.13
C ARG A 66 9.40 -19.43 2.18
N LEU A 67 10.43 -20.26 2.27
CA LEU A 67 10.31 -21.69 1.97
C LEU A 67 10.77 -22.45 3.20
N VAL A 68 9.89 -23.34 3.66
CA VAL A 68 10.08 -24.30 4.74
C VAL A 68 10.34 -25.68 4.13
N SER A 69 11.10 -26.49 4.87
CA SER A 69 11.37 -27.93 4.74
C SER A 69 12.41 -28.35 3.70
N SER A 70 13.31 -29.31 3.96
CA SER A 70 13.44 -30.26 5.08
C SER A 70 14.79 -30.98 4.99
N SER A 71 15.31 -31.42 6.15
CA SER A 71 16.04 -32.68 6.41
C SER A 71 17.18 -33.10 5.47
N MET A 72 18.41 -33.14 5.99
CA MET A 72 19.10 -34.41 6.21
C MET A 72 20.33 -34.25 7.10
N GLU A 73 20.44 -35.21 8.00
CA GLU A 73 21.46 -35.55 8.97
C GLU A 73 22.77 -36.00 8.28
N ASN A 74 23.93 -35.45 8.67
CA ASN A 74 25.18 -36.21 8.74
C ASN A 74 26.35 -35.44 9.40
N GLY A 75 26.95 -36.07 10.42
CA GLY A 75 28.42 -36.19 10.57
C GLY A 75 29.24 -35.05 11.20
N GLN A 76 29.77 -35.33 12.41
CA GLN A 76 31.23 -35.38 12.76
C GLN A 76 32.14 -34.23 12.21
N ILE A 77 33.05 -33.52 12.92
CA ILE A 77 34.13 -33.86 13.89
C ILE A 77 34.70 -32.51 14.48
N PRO A 78 35.86 -32.43 15.18
CA PRO A 78 36.01 -32.25 16.63
C PRO A 78 36.52 -30.87 17.10
N SER A 79 36.50 -30.72 18.42
CA SER A 79 37.29 -29.81 19.23
C SER A 79 38.79 -29.83 18.91
N ALA A 80 39.40 -28.67 18.66
CA ALA A 80 40.84 -28.48 18.76
C ALA A 80 41.16 -27.10 19.35
N ALA A 81 41.88 -27.16 20.47
CA ALA A 81 42.44 -26.05 21.21
C ALA A 81 43.52 -25.30 20.42
N ARG A 82 43.63 -23.99 20.60
CA ARG A 82 44.94 -23.37 20.92
C ARG A 82 44.81 -21.90 21.34
N ARG A 83 45.19 -21.65 22.59
CA ARG A 83 45.74 -20.37 23.04
C ARG A 83 46.96 -20.03 22.20
N ARG A 84 47.11 -18.76 21.80
CA ARG A 84 48.41 -18.08 21.71
C ARG A 84 48.21 -16.57 21.73
N THR A 85 48.56 -16.03 22.88
CA THR A 85 48.99 -14.67 23.13
C THR A 85 50.08 -14.23 22.15
N PHE A 86 49.87 -13.10 21.50
CA PHE A 86 50.97 -12.26 20.99
C PHE A 86 50.71 -10.82 21.42
N ARG A 87 51.43 -10.42 22.49
CA ARG A 87 51.89 -9.04 22.70
C ARG A 87 52.79 -8.66 21.51
N HIS A 88 52.86 -7.37 21.19
CA HIS A 88 53.96 -6.55 20.62
C HIS A 88 53.27 -5.38 19.86
N CYS A 89 53.28 -4.15 20.36
CA CYS A 89 54.34 -3.12 20.33
C CYS A 89 54.23 -2.19 19.09
N LEU A 90 53.82 -0.93 19.36
CA LEU A 90 53.96 0.39 18.67
C LEU A 90 54.18 0.46 17.13
N PRO A 91 53.63 1.50 16.41
CA PRO A 91 53.86 2.89 16.77
C PRO A 91 52.66 3.86 16.62
N LEU A 92 52.84 4.95 17.35
CA LEU A 92 52.13 6.22 17.37
C LEU A 92 52.28 6.92 16.00
N LEU A 93 51.24 6.96 15.18
CA LEU A 93 51.17 7.86 14.02
C LEU A 93 49.80 8.54 14.01
N GLY A 94 49.82 9.87 14.14
CA GLY A 94 48.64 10.72 14.18
C GLY A 94 47.86 10.65 12.88
N LEU A 95 46.78 9.86 12.86
CA LEU A 95 45.69 10.09 11.94
C LEU A 95 44.80 11.17 12.55
N PHE A 96 44.74 12.32 11.88
CA PHE A 96 43.62 13.24 12.00
C PHE A 96 42.35 12.47 11.64
N GLY A 97 41.69 11.93 12.66
CA GLY A 97 40.35 11.38 12.55
C GLY A 97 39.41 12.54 12.24
N ALA A 98 39.15 12.77 10.95
CA ALA A 98 37.99 13.55 10.55
C ALA A 98 36.78 12.87 11.17
N ALA A 99 36.27 13.44 12.27
CA ALA A 99 35.06 13.00 12.91
C ALA A 99 33.94 13.17 11.90
N PHE A 100 33.66 12.11 11.14
CA PHE A 100 32.52 12.02 10.26
C PHE A 100 31.30 12.11 11.17
N ALA A 101 30.70 13.30 11.27
CA ALA A 101 29.42 13.45 11.91
C ALA A 101 28.45 12.52 11.17
N PRO A 102 27.82 11.56 11.87
CA PRO A 102 26.88 10.66 11.22
C PRO A 102 25.79 11.51 10.55
N PRO A 103 25.41 11.19 9.30
CA PRO A 103 24.37 11.94 8.61
C PRO A 103 23.10 11.94 9.49
N GLY A 104 22.60 13.13 9.81
CA GLY A 104 21.35 13.28 10.54
C GLY A 104 20.26 12.50 9.83
N GLN A 105 19.46 11.72 10.58
CA GLN A 105 18.39 10.95 9.96
C GLN A 105 17.36 11.91 9.38
N ALA A 106 16.97 11.67 8.13
CA ALA A 106 15.90 12.43 7.48
C ALA A 106 14.56 12.11 8.15
N ALA A 107 13.64 13.08 8.12
CA ALA A 107 12.28 12.85 8.55
C ALA A 107 11.62 11.78 7.67
N THR A 108 10.90 10.84 8.29
CA THR A 108 10.23 9.74 7.60
C THR A 108 8.82 9.56 8.13
N VAL A 109 7.93 9.10 7.25
CA VAL A 109 6.58 8.67 7.60
C VAL A 109 6.48 7.18 7.34
N SER A 110 5.90 6.46 8.29
CA SER A 110 5.58 5.04 8.14
C SER A 110 4.14 4.78 8.55
N VAL A 111 3.56 3.73 7.99
CA VAL A 111 2.20 3.27 8.30
C VAL A 111 2.30 1.81 8.73
N SER A 112 1.81 1.49 9.92
CA SER A 112 1.62 0.11 10.39
C SER A 112 0.15 -0.28 10.30
N TYR A 113 -0.12 -1.53 9.94
CA TYR A 113 -1.46 -2.10 9.89
C TYR A 113 -1.67 -2.93 11.17
N ASP A 114 -2.55 -2.44 12.05
CA ASP A 114 -2.75 -3.03 13.37
C ASP A 114 -3.94 -4.02 13.35
N ALA A 115 -4.98 -3.71 12.58
CA ALA A 115 -6.13 -4.59 12.37
C ALA A 115 -6.69 -4.48 10.93
N PRO A 116 -7.08 -5.60 10.30
CA PRO A 116 -7.71 -5.57 8.98
C PRO A 116 -9.19 -5.19 9.05
N LEU A 117 -9.74 -4.64 7.97
CA LEU A 117 -11.18 -4.42 7.82
C LEU A 117 -11.88 -5.78 7.66
N ARG A 118 -12.84 -6.06 8.52
CA ARG A 118 -13.55 -7.36 8.55
C ARG A 118 -15.04 -7.15 8.33
N PHE A 119 -15.54 -7.65 7.21
CA PHE A 119 -16.97 -7.70 6.90
C PHE A 119 -17.67 -8.94 7.46
N GLY A 120 -16.91 -9.94 7.90
CA GLY A 120 -17.44 -11.20 8.40
C GLY A 120 -18.00 -12.09 7.29
N LYS A 121 -18.87 -13.03 7.68
CA LYS A 121 -19.51 -14.04 6.84
C LYS A 121 -20.98 -13.70 6.70
N PHE A 122 -21.47 -13.74 5.46
CA PHE A 122 -22.86 -13.46 5.13
C PHE A 122 -23.23 -14.16 3.82
N VAL A 123 -24.53 -14.33 3.61
CA VAL A 123 -25.10 -14.88 2.38
C VAL A 123 -25.63 -13.74 1.54
N VAL A 124 -25.40 -13.81 0.23
CA VAL A 124 -25.93 -12.87 -0.77
C VAL A 124 -26.66 -13.66 -1.85
N PRO A 125 -27.93 -13.32 -2.21
CA PRO A 125 -28.65 -14.04 -3.26
C PRO A 125 -28.00 -13.84 -4.63
N VAL A 126 -27.89 -12.59 -5.07
CA VAL A 126 -27.30 -12.16 -6.36
C VAL A 126 -26.31 -11.03 -6.12
N SER A 127 -26.75 -9.96 -5.46
CA SER A 127 -25.91 -8.83 -5.08
C SER A 127 -26.38 -8.21 -3.78
N GLY A 128 -25.49 -7.54 -3.08
CA GLY A 128 -25.80 -6.84 -1.85
C GLY A 128 -24.63 -5.98 -1.39
N SER A 129 -24.80 -5.30 -0.26
CA SER A 129 -23.75 -4.53 0.37
C SER A 129 -23.77 -4.68 1.89
N ARG A 130 -22.59 -4.59 2.48
CA ARG A 130 -22.39 -4.57 3.92
C ARG A 130 -21.47 -3.42 4.27
N THR A 131 -21.92 -2.56 5.17
CA THR A 131 -21.14 -1.44 5.68
C THR A 131 -20.66 -1.77 7.08
N VAL A 132 -19.37 -1.56 7.34
CA VAL A 132 -18.78 -1.58 8.67
C VAL A 132 -18.29 -0.17 8.95
N SER A 133 -18.78 0.46 10.01
CA SER A 133 -18.37 1.82 10.41
C SER A 133 -17.07 1.81 11.21
N THR A 134 -16.52 3.00 11.48
CA THR A 134 -15.34 3.21 12.32
C THR A 134 -15.52 2.81 13.78
N THR A 135 -16.77 2.75 14.27
CA THR A 135 -17.12 2.26 15.61
C THR A 135 -17.40 0.76 15.65
N GLY A 136 -17.41 0.09 14.49
CA GLY A 136 -17.75 -1.32 14.35
C GLY A 136 -19.24 -1.61 14.19
N ALA A 137 -20.11 -0.59 14.15
CA ALA A 137 -21.51 -0.79 13.78
C ALA A 137 -21.62 -1.31 12.34
N VAL A 138 -22.53 -2.24 12.13
CA VAL A 138 -22.74 -2.93 10.85
C VAL A 138 -24.11 -2.57 10.28
N THR A 139 -24.17 -2.31 8.98
CA THR A 139 -25.43 -2.11 8.24
C THR A 139 -25.43 -3.00 7.01
N ASP A 140 -26.52 -3.75 6.84
CA ASP A 140 -26.68 -4.73 5.78
C ASP A 140 -27.76 -4.28 4.79
N ASN A 141 -27.52 -4.50 3.49
CA ASN A 141 -28.51 -4.28 2.44
C ASN A 141 -28.41 -5.40 1.39
N GLY A 142 -29.45 -6.23 1.26
CA GLY A 142 -29.45 -7.36 0.33
C GLY A 142 -28.48 -8.48 0.71
N VAL A 143 -28.04 -8.51 1.97
CA VAL A 143 -27.18 -9.58 2.53
C VAL A 143 -27.78 -10.10 3.83
N TYR A 144 -27.51 -11.36 4.15
CA TYR A 144 -27.98 -12.04 5.35
C TYR A 144 -26.78 -12.44 6.21
N PRO A 145 -26.55 -11.81 7.38
CA PRO A 145 -25.42 -12.13 8.23
C PRO A 145 -25.49 -13.57 8.74
N ILE A 146 -24.34 -14.24 8.78
CA ILE A 146 -24.21 -15.52 9.49
C ILE A 146 -23.79 -15.19 10.93
N VAL A 147 -24.57 -15.69 11.89
CA VAL A 147 -24.28 -15.53 13.32
C VAL A 147 -22.86 -16.01 13.66
N SER A 148 -22.26 -15.46 14.72
CA SER A 148 -20.89 -15.76 15.20
C SER A 148 -19.73 -15.30 14.31
N SER A 149 -20.00 -14.51 13.25
CA SER A 149 -18.93 -13.96 12.44
C SER A 149 -18.36 -12.65 13.01
N THR A 150 -17.03 -12.56 13.10
CA THR A 150 -16.34 -11.35 13.54
C THR A 150 -16.39 -10.26 12.46
N THR A 151 -16.79 -9.06 12.88
CA THR A 151 -16.77 -7.85 12.06
C THR A 151 -15.97 -6.77 12.79
N GLY A 152 -15.47 -5.79 12.07
CA GLY A 152 -14.81 -4.64 12.71
C GLY A 152 -14.04 -3.78 11.73
N PRO A 153 -13.77 -2.52 12.10
CA PRO A 153 -13.02 -1.58 11.27
C PRO A 153 -11.57 -2.03 11.11
N ALA A 154 -10.93 -1.57 10.04
CA ALA A 154 -9.47 -1.57 9.97
C ALA A 154 -8.91 -0.56 10.97
N GLN A 155 -7.71 -0.83 11.46
CA GLN A 155 -6.93 0.09 12.26
C GLN A 155 -5.51 0.15 11.71
N PHE A 156 -5.01 1.37 11.53
CA PHE A 156 -3.61 1.60 11.19
C PHE A 156 -3.05 2.73 12.02
N THR A 157 -1.74 2.69 12.25
CA THR A 157 -1.01 3.72 12.97
C THR A 157 -0.05 4.41 12.02
N VAL A 158 -0.22 5.73 11.87
CA VAL A 158 0.68 6.56 11.09
C VAL A 158 1.72 7.14 12.05
N THR A 159 2.98 6.82 11.79
CA THR A 159 4.10 7.31 12.60
C THR A 159 4.94 8.28 11.79
N TYR A 160 5.15 9.47 12.34
CA TYR A 160 6.12 10.43 11.88
C TYR A 160 7.38 10.34 12.76
N ASP A 161 8.52 10.03 12.16
CA ASP A 161 9.83 10.09 12.80
C ASP A 161 10.56 11.30 12.25
N ARG A 162 10.82 12.30 13.09
CA ARG A 162 11.51 13.54 12.69
C ARG A 162 13.02 13.37 12.49
N GLY A 163 13.56 12.18 12.75
CA GLY A 163 14.98 11.84 12.61
C GLY A 163 15.84 12.26 13.80
N ASN A 164 15.85 13.55 14.14
CA ASN A 164 16.61 14.12 15.25
C ASN A 164 15.71 14.47 16.44
N GLU A 165 16.10 14.07 17.65
CA GLU A 165 15.38 14.46 18.87
C GLU A 165 15.43 15.99 19.06
N SER A 166 14.28 16.59 19.37
CA SER A 166 14.20 18.00 19.74
C SER A 166 12.94 18.22 20.56
N SER A 167 13.05 19.04 21.60
CA SER A 167 11.97 19.36 22.54
C SER A 167 10.99 20.41 22.01
N LEU A 168 11.27 21.01 20.85
CA LEU A 168 10.37 21.99 20.24
C LEU A 168 9.10 21.28 19.77
N PRO A 169 7.91 21.74 20.20
CA PRO A 169 6.65 21.18 19.75
C PRO A 169 6.47 21.49 18.27
N LEU A 170 6.18 20.45 17.49
CA LEU A 170 5.86 20.56 16.08
C LEU A 170 4.41 20.17 15.82
N THR A 171 3.79 20.78 14.82
CA THR A 171 2.56 20.29 14.21
C THR A 171 2.88 19.78 12.81
N VAL A 172 2.52 18.53 12.54
CA VAL A 172 2.81 17.87 11.27
C VAL A 172 1.51 17.62 10.53
N LEU A 173 1.43 18.14 9.31
CA LEU A 173 0.32 17.90 8.41
C LEU A 173 0.71 16.78 7.44
N LEU A 174 -0.02 15.69 7.50
CA LEU A 174 0.16 14.51 6.67
C LEU A 174 -0.97 14.41 5.65
N GLN A 175 -0.63 13.98 4.43
CA GLN A 175 -1.61 13.52 3.45
C GLN A 175 -1.70 12.01 3.54
N VAL A 176 -2.91 11.48 3.67
CA VAL A 176 -3.18 10.03 3.70
C VAL A 176 -4.07 9.67 2.53
N GLN A 177 -3.72 8.62 1.79
CA GLN A 177 -4.56 8.06 0.74
C GLN A 177 -4.94 6.64 1.13
N ILE A 178 -6.23 6.32 1.03
CA ILE A 178 -6.75 4.97 1.28
C ILE A 178 -7.33 4.44 -0.02
N THR A 179 -6.84 3.30 -0.49
CA THR A 179 -7.31 2.63 -1.70
C THR A 179 -7.80 1.23 -1.38
N GLY A 180 -8.88 0.82 -2.04
CA GLY A 180 -9.38 -0.55 -2.03
C GLY A 180 -9.46 -1.05 -3.45
N GLN A 181 -8.97 -2.26 -3.72
CA GLN A 181 -9.09 -2.87 -5.05
C GLN A 181 -10.27 -3.82 -5.11
N ALA A 182 -10.81 -4.03 -6.30
CA ALA A 182 -11.75 -5.12 -6.52
C ALA A 182 -11.06 -6.46 -6.23
N ALA A 183 -11.76 -7.35 -5.54
CA ALA A 183 -11.33 -8.73 -5.38
C ALA A 183 -12.35 -9.66 -6.03
N SER A 184 -11.87 -10.78 -6.55
CA SER A 184 -12.70 -11.85 -7.11
C SER A 184 -12.16 -13.19 -6.65
N SER A 185 -13.06 -14.06 -6.21
CA SER A 185 -12.72 -15.42 -5.79
C SER A 185 -13.84 -16.34 -6.26
N GLY A 186 -13.52 -17.25 -7.18
CA GLY A 186 -14.52 -18.07 -7.87
C GLY A 186 -15.56 -17.22 -8.59
N SER A 187 -16.84 -17.46 -8.28
CA SER A 187 -17.99 -16.74 -8.84
C SER A 187 -18.50 -15.61 -7.93
N VAL A 188 -17.69 -15.18 -6.96
CA VAL A 188 -17.97 -14.03 -6.09
C VAL A 188 -16.99 -12.90 -6.41
N THR A 189 -17.52 -11.70 -6.58
CA THR A 189 -16.76 -10.47 -6.77
C THR A 189 -17.15 -9.49 -5.68
N GLY A 190 -16.20 -8.68 -5.22
CA GLY A 190 -16.52 -7.60 -4.32
C GLY A 190 -15.59 -6.41 -4.45
N THR A 191 -16.14 -5.25 -4.18
CA THR A 191 -15.49 -3.95 -4.32
C THR A 191 -15.80 -3.10 -3.10
N ILE A 192 -14.82 -2.32 -2.64
CA ILE A 192 -15.09 -1.30 -1.63
C ILE A 192 -15.59 -0.05 -2.36
N SER A 193 -16.84 0.34 -2.12
CA SER A 193 -17.45 1.51 -2.76
C SER A 193 -17.19 2.81 -2.02
N SER A 194 -17.03 2.74 -0.70
CA SER A 194 -16.74 3.90 0.15
C SER A 194 -16.01 3.49 1.42
N PHE A 195 -15.30 4.44 2.01
CA PHE A 195 -14.65 4.34 3.30
C PHE A 195 -15.25 5.36 4.27
N SER A 196 -15.33 4.97 5.54
CA SER A 196 -15.58 5.91 6.65
C SER A 196 -14.32 5.96 7.51
N THR A 197 -14.00 7.12 8.07
CA THR A 197 -12.78 7.31 8.86
C THR A 197 -13.05 8.18 10.07
N ASP A 198 -12.28 7.99 11.14
CA ASP A 198 -12.30 8.85 12.31
C ASP A 198 -11.26 9.99 12.25
N ILE A 199 -10.68 10.23 11.06
CA ILE A 199 -9.86 11.42 10.82
C ILE A 199 -10.73 12.68 11.00
N PRO A 200 -10.36 13.60 11.90
CA PRO A 200 -11.12 14.83 12.14
C PRO A 200 -11.31 15.66 10.85
N GLY A 201 -12.54 16.12 10.62
CA GLY A 201 -12.89 16.93 9.45
C GLY A 201 -13.18 16.15 8.17
N VAL A 202 -13.09 14.81 8.20
CA VAL A 202 -13.38 13.94 7.05
C VAL A 202 -14.68 13.17 7.30
N LEU A 203 -15.73 13.47 6.51
CA LEU A 203 -17.05 12.84 6.67
C LEU A 203 -17.19 11.50 5.92
N GLY A 204 -16.30 11.23 4.98
CA GLY A 204 -16.30 10.02 4.16
C GLY A 204 -15.20 10.10 3.10
N LEU A 205 -14.75 8.94 2.64
CA LEU A 205 -13.68 8.86 1.66
C LEU A 205 -14.10 7.93 0.51
N LEU A 206 -13.90 8.40 -0.71
CA LEU A 206 -13.94 7.53 -1.88
C LEU A 206 -12.59 6.78 -1.98
N PRO A 207 -12.56 5.55 -2.50
CA PRO A 207 -11.31 4.86 -2.77
C PRO A 207 -10.37 5.71 -3.62
N GLY A 208 -9.15 5.94 -3.12
CA GLY A 208 -8.13 6.78 -3.77
C GLY A 208 -8.21 8.26 -3.45
N SER A 209 -9.19 8.71 -2.67
CA SER A 209 -9.23 10.10 -2.19
C SER A 209 -8.16 10.38 -1.14
N LEU A 210 -7.74 11.65 -1.07
CA LEU A 210 -6.73 12.14 -0.13
C LEU A 210 -7.43 12.75 1.08
N ALA A 211 -6.96 12.40 2.27
CA ALA A 211 -7.38 12.94 3.55
C ALA A 211 -6.21 13.68 4.22
N SER A 212 -6.51 14.75 4.96
CA SER A 212 -5.50 15.46 5.75
C SER A 212 -5.53 14.96 7.19
N LEU A 213 -4.39 14.52 7.70
CA LEU A 213 -4.21 14.05 9.07
C LEU A 213 -3.22 14.98 9.78
N THR A 214 -3.63 15.56 10.90
CA THR A 214 -2.77 16.47 11.66
C THR A 214 -2.26 15.79 12.92
N LEU A 215 -0.93 15.74 13.08
CA LEU A 215 -0.28 15.36 14.33
C LEU A 215 0.08 16.64 15.08
N THR A 216 -0.61 16.92 16.17
CA THR A 216 -0.39 18.14 16.97
C THR A 216 0.57 17.90 18.12
N ASN A 217 1.35 18.91 18.49
CA ASN A 217 2.20 18.92 19.69
C ASN A 217 3.22 17.77 19.74
N CYS A 218 3.87 17.52 18.61
CA CYS A 218 4.95 16.56 18.46
C CYS A 218 6.23 17.03 19.15
N ARG A 219 6.45 16.58 20.39
CA ARG A 219 7.63 16.91 21.19
C ARG A 219 8.69 15.83 21.23
N THR A 220 8.33 14.59 20.92
CA THR A 220 9.24 13.45 20.87
C THR A 220 9.72 13.24 19.43
N ARG A 221 10.85 12.54 19.27
CA ARG A 221 11.32 12.15 17.93
C ARG A 221 10.29 11.42 17.10
N ARG A 222 9.48 10.56 17.73
CA ARG A 222 8.41 9.82 17.08
C ARG A 222 7.07 10.27 17.59
N CYS A 223 6.19 10.63 16.66
CA CYS A 223 4.79 10.86 16.89
C CYS A 223 3.98 9.83 16.14
N ALA A 224 3.00 9.24 16.82
CA ALA A 224 2.09 8.31 16.18
C ALA A 224 0.65 8.69 16.47
N THR A 225 -0.23 8.44 15.51
CA THR A 225 -1.66 8.45 15.74
C THR A 225 -2.28 7.23 15.07
N SER A 226 -3.26 6.64 15.75
CA SER A 226 -4.03 5.53 15.20
C SER A 226 -5.32 6.06 14.60
N VAL A 227 -5.66 5.53 13.43
CA VAL A 227 -6.88 5.86 12.68
C VAL A 227 -7.65 4.57 12.45
N ARG A 228 -8.97 4.64 12.63
CA ARG A 228 -9.88 3.56 12.27
C ARG A 228 -10.55 3.88 10.95
N VAL A 229 -10.68 2.84 10.14
CA VAL A 229 -11.33 2.93 8.83
C VAL A 229 -12.37 1.84 8.71
N GLY A 230 -13.62 2.28 8.58
CA GLY A 230 -14.71 1.46 8.12
C GLY A 230 -14.81 1.47 6.59
N GLY A 231 -15.69 0.66 6.03
CA GLY A 231 -15.95 0.67 4.60
C GLY A 231 -17.27 0.00 4.24
N GLN A 232 -17.70 0.24 3.01
CA GLN A 232 -18.83 -0.44 2.40
C GLN A 232 -18.32 -1.41 1.35
N LEU A 233 -18.54 -2.70 1.59
CA LEU A 233 -18.29 -3.74 0.61
C LEU A 233 -19.55 -3.96 -0.21
N GLN A 234 -19.45 -3.81 -1.52
CA GLN A 234 -20.43 -4.30 -2.48
C GLN A 234 -20.00 -5.68 -2.94
N VAL A 235 -20.92 -6.64 -2.95
CA VAL A 235 -20.65 -8.01 -3.36
C VAL A 235 -21.65 -8.42 -4.43
N THR A 236 -21.15 -9.06 -5.48
CA THR A 236 -21.97 -9.71 -6.50
C THR A 236 -21.54 -11.17 -6.63
N ARG A 237 -22.52 -12.05 -6.79
CA ARG A 237 -22.36 -13.49 -6.85
C ARG A 237 -23.07 -14.03 -8.08
N THR A 238 -22.38 -14.86 -8.84
CA THR A 238 -22.97 -15.62 -9.95
C THR A 238 -23.39 -17.03 -9.50
N SER A 239 -22.61 -17.68 -8.63
CA SER A 239 -22.92 -19.02 -8.08
C SER A 239 -22.11 -19.31 -6.81
N GLY A 240 -22.30 -20.47 -6.17
CA GLY A 240 -21.39 -20.99 -5.13
C GLY A 240 -21.17 -20.09 -3.90
N GLY A 241 -19.97 -20.11 -3.34
CA GLY A 241 -19.54 -19.24 -2.24
C GLY A 241 -18.01 -19.15 -2.26
N ALA A 242 -17.45 -18.09 -1.69
CA ALA A 242 -16.01 -17.91 -1.67
C ALA A 242 -15.57 -17.05 -0.48
N GLU A 243 -14.32 -17.25 -0.07
CA GLU A 243 -13.63 -16.30 0.80
C GLU A 243 -13.06 -15.18 -0.05
N LEU A 244 -13.40 -13.94 0.32
CA LEU A 244 -12.99 -12.75 -0.40
C LEU A 244 -12.05 -11.92 0.47
N THR A 245 -10.79 -11.80 0.03
CA THR A 245 -9.80 -10.93 0.66
C THR A 245 -9.62 -9.69 -0.20
N VAL A 246 -10.15 -8.56 0.26
CA VAL A 246 -10.02 -7.28 -0.42
C VAL A 246 -8.81 -6.52 0.14
N PRO A 247 -7.76 -6.27 -0.65
CA PRO A 247 -6.61 -5.52 -0.17
C PRO A 247 -6.96 -4.05 0.01
N ILE A 248 -6.61 -3.50 1.17
CA ILE A 248 -6.68 -2.07 1.48
C ILE A 248 -5.25 -1.58 1.61
N LEU A 249 -4.89 -0.58 0.82
CA LEU A 249 -3.57 0.05 0.85
C LEU A 249 -3.71 1.47 1.36
N VAL A 250 -2.92 1.78 2.38
CA VAL A 250 -2.80 3.11 2.99
C VAL A 250 -1.41 3.65 2.69
N THR A 251 -1.36 4.81 2.04
CA THR A 251 -0.12 5.56 1.84
C THR A 251 -0.21 6.88 2.60
N ALA A 252 0.92 7.35 3.11
CA ALA A 252 1.00 8.62 3.82
C ALA A 252 2.25 9.39 3.41
N SER A 253 2.14 10.71 3.29
CA SER A 253 3.23 11.62 2.98
C SER A 253 3.16 12.89 3.84
N VAL A 254 4.31 13.52 4.06
CA VAL A 254 4.36 14.81 4.77
C VAL A 254 4.04 15.93 3.81
N ILE A 255 3.08 16.78 4.17
CA ILE A 255 2.80 18.03 3.45
C ILE A 255 3.61 19.16 4.08
N ALA A 256 3.54 19.28 5.41
CA ALA A 256 4.21 20.35 6.16
C ALA A 256 4.54 19.92 7.59
N ALA A 257 5.56 20.54 8.17
CA ALA A 257 5.88 20.48 9.59
C ALA A 257 6.28 21.88 10.05
N PHE A 258 5.62 22.39 11.09
CA PHE A 258 5.78 23.78 11.58
C PHE A 258 5.65 23.86 13.10
#